data_AF-A0A8K0PGZ9-F1
#
_entry.id   AF-A0A8K0PGZ9-F1
#
_cell.length_a   1.000
_cell.length_b   1.000
_cell.length_c   1.000
_cell.angle_alpha   90.00
_cell.angle_beta   90.00
_cell.angle_gamma   90.00
#
_symmetry.space_group_name_H-M   'P 1'
#
loop_
_entity.id
_entity.type
_entity.pdbx_description
1 polymer ?
#
loop_
_entity_poly.entity_id
_entity_poly.type
_entity_poly.pdbx_seq_one_letter_code
_entity_poly.pdbx_strand_id
1 'polypeptide(L)'
;MTSFSWPEDKPVYQNGWMKMRREANNPPKDPDVSFKGRTVVVTGANAGLVTEAISFQIADYSSFASVTSFARSLATSHPEIDILASNAGLAAPTFSRTSDGHETALQVNYLSHILLAILLLPTLISTGKTRTSPSRIVFTSSMAYLDVQAAHIPSTVPAKLSLREALEDPANHKKLFQYGMTKMLLQTGIQNLTRSWWRGHPRRGRGRWFRPRHWGRRRGVGFWKNDLLNEEVPNLERGMFEAISKRDWEDVVGLLEGVEPEVGRILGALRGQGDERG
;
A
#
# COMPACT_ATOMS: atom_id res chain seq x y z
N MET A 1 -30.79 -23.81 -10.55
CA MET A 1 -29.45 -24.11 -10.04
C MET A 1 -28.49 -24.17 -11.22
N THR A 2 -27.69 -23.12 -11.43
CA THR A 2 -26.59 -23.13 -12.39
C THR A 2 -25.37 -22.57 -11.69
N SER A 3 -24.51 -23.46 -11.21
CA SER A 3 -23.26 -23.11 -10.55
C SER A 3 -22.27 -22.62 -11.60
N PHE A 4 -21.87 -21.36 -11.51
CA PHE A 4 -20.71 -20.85 -12.23
C PHE A 4 -19.45 -21.46 -11.60
N SER A 5 -18.80 -22.39 -12.30
CA SER A 5 -17.49 -22.92 -11.95
C SER A 5 -16.40 -22.14 -12.68
N TRP A 6 -15.34 -21.80 -11.97
CA TRP A 6 -14.13 -21.21 -12.53
C TRP A 6 -13.26 -22.32 -13.16
N PRO A 7 -12.59 -22.09 -14.30
CA PRO A 7 -11.65 -23.06 -14.86
C PRO A 7 -10.47 -23.29 -13.90
N GLU A 8 -10.10 -24.55 -13.69
CA GLU A 8 -9.00 -24.97 -12.79
C GLU A 8 -7.60 -24.84 -13.40
N ASP A 9 -7.49 -24.31 -14.61
CA ASP A 9 -6.20 -24.08 -15.26
C ASP A 9 -5.60 -22.77 -14.76
N LYS A 10 -4.51 -22.87 -14.00
CA LYS A 10 -3.69 -21.70 -13.66
C LYS A 10 -3.22 -21.07 -14.97
N PRO A 11 -3.56 -19.80 -15.27
CA PRO A 11 -3.05 -19.19 -16.48
C PRO A 11 -1.53 -19.04 -16.33
N VAL A 12 -0.80 -19.65 -17.25
CA VAL A 12 0.55 -19.20 -17.60
C VAL A 12 0.42 -17.70 -17.90
N TYR A 13 1.13 -16.85 -17.15
CA TYR A 13 1.00 -15.40 -17.18
C TYR A 13 1.35 -14.85 -18.57
N GLN A 14 0.36 -14.81 -19.47
CA GLN A 14 0.47 -14.16 -20.76
C GLN A 14 0.30 -12.65 -20.58
N ASN A 15 1.34 -11.89 -20.95
CA ASN A 15 1.47 -10.44 -21.14
C ASN A 15 0.36 -9.58 -20.51
N GLY A 16 0.66 -8.85 -19.42
CA GLY A 16 -0.27 -7.98 -18.69
C GLY A 16 -1.09 -7.02 -19.56
N TRP A 17 -0.58 -6.62 -20.72
CA TRP A 17 -1.29 -5.84 -21.74
C TRP A 17 -2.55 -6.53 -22.32
N MET A 18 -2.50 -7.85 -22.54
CA MET A 18 -3.66 -8.59 -23.04
C MET A 18 -4.77 -8.70 -21.98
N LYS A 19 -4.39 -8.92 -20.71
CA LYS A 19 -5.33 -8.89 -19.58
C LYS A 19 -5.98 -7.52 -19.45
N MET A 20 -5.21 -6.44 -19.53
CA MET A 20 -5.73 -5.07 -19.49
C MET A 20 -6.73 -4.78 -20.62
N ARG A 21 -6.39 -5.14 -21.87
CA ARG A 21 -7.32 -5.00 -23.00
C ARG A 21 -8.61 -5.81 -22.78
N ARG A 22 -8.49 -7.02 -22.24
CA ARG A 22 -9.66 -7.86 -21.94
C ARG A 22 -10.54 -7.28 -20.85
N GLU A 23 -9.95 -6.77 -19.77
CA GLU A 23 -10.67 -6.13 -18.66
C GLU A 23 -11.30 -4.81 -19.08
N ALA A 24 -10.61 -4.00 -19.89
CA ALA A 24 -11.18 -2.79 -20.49
C ALA A 24 -12.40 -3.09 -21.38
N ASN A 25 -12.37 -4.23 -22.09
CA ASN A 25 -13.47 -4.66 -22.97
C ASN A 25 -14.53 -5.51 -22.25
N ASN A 26 -14.27 -5.97 -21.02
CA ASN A 26 -15.21 -6.75 -20.20
C ASN A 26 -15.13 -6.29 -18.74
N PRO A 27 -15.52 -5.04 -18.46
CA PRO A 27 -15.48 -4.55 -17.09
C PRO A 27 -16.38 -5.41 -16.19
N PRO A 28 -16.02 -5.62 -14.93
CA PRO A 28 -16.94 -6.17 -13.95
C PRO A 28 -18.22 -5.32 -13.93
N LYS A 29 -19.36 -5.94 -13.59
CA LYS A 29 -20.57 -5.15 -13.33
C LYS A 29 -20.29 -4.17 -12.19
N ASP A 30 -20.84 -2.97 -12.32
CA ASP A 30 -20.76 -1.98 -11.25
C ASP A 30 -21.32 -2.56 -9.95
N PRO A 31 -20.66 -2.31 -8.81
CA PRO A 31 -21.09 -2.87 -7.56
C PRO A 31 -22.36 -2.16 -7.09
N ASP A 32 -23.37 -2.93 -6.68
CA ASP A 32 -24.62 -2.42 -6.08
C ASP A 32 -24.42 -2.03 -4.58
N VAL A 33 -23.24 -1.53 -4.24
CA VAL A 33 -22.86 -1.20 -2.85
C VAL A 33 -23.08 0.29 -2.60
N SER A 34 -23.85 0.61 -1.56
CA SER A 34 -24.06 2.00 -1.15
C SER A 34 -22.94 2.48 -0.22
N PHE A 35 -22.40 3.67 -0.52
CA PHE A 35 -21.50 4.42 0.38
C PHE A 35 -22.24 5.45 1.25
N LYS A 36 -23.59 5.42 1.28
CA LYS A 36 -24.37 6.36 2.09
C LYS A 36 -23.96 6.27 3.56
N GLY A 37 -23.64 7.42 4.16
CA GLY A 37 -23.19 7.52 5.56
C GLY A 37 -21.77 7.00 5.81
N ARG A 38 -20.97 6.81 4.76
CA ARG A 38 -19.55 6.44 4.86
C ARG A 38 -18.66 7.66 4.62
N THR A 39 -17.56 7.73 5.37
CA THR A 39 -16.50 8.72 5.13
C THR A 39 -15.44 8.10 4.24
N VAL A 40 -15.27 8.66 3.05
CA VAL A 40 -14.26 8.23 2.07
C VAL A 40 -13.27 9.37 1.86
N VAL A 41 -12.00 9.08 2.13
CA VAL A 41 -10.88 10.00 1.87
C VAL A 41 -10.19 9.55 0.58
N VAL A 42 -10.06 10.45 -0.39
CA VAL A 42 -9.36 10.21 -1.66
C VAL A 42 -8.23 11.22 -1.79
N THR A 43 -7.00 10.74 -1.97
CA THR A 43 -5.82 11.62 -2.16
C THR A 43 -5.44 11.72 -3.63
N GLY A 44 -4.81 12.83 -4.04
CA GLY A 44 -4.56 13.10 -5.47
C GLY A 44 -5.83 13.36 -6.27
N ALA A 45 -6.84 13.95 -5.64
CA ALA A 45 -8.15 14.26 -6.22
C ALA A 45 -8.20 15.65 -6.90
N ASN A 46 -7.05 16.27 -7.19
CA ASN A 46 -6.94 17.61 -7.79
C ASN A 46 -7.03 17.60 -9.33
N ALA A 47 -6.90 16.45 -9.97
CA ALA A 47 -7.09 16.26 -11.41
C ALA A 47 -7.81 14.93 -11.67
N GLY A 48 -8.97 14.98 -12.34
CA GLY A 48 -9.88 13.84 -12.55
C GLY A 48 -11.32 14.14 -12.09
N LEU A 49 -12.29 13.36 -12.56
CA LEU A 49 -13.72 13.53 -12.26
C LEU A 49 -14.03 13.12 -10.82
N VAL A 50 -13.80 14.01 -9.86
CA VAL A 50 -14.46 13.97 -8.56
C VAL A 50 -15.58 15.00 -8.60
N THR A 51 -16.76 14.54 -9.00
CA THR A 51 -17.92 15.42 -9.26
C THR A 51 -18.71 15.76 -7.98
N GLU A 52 -18.43 15.11 -6.85
CA GLU A 52 -19.20 15.26 -5.60
C GLU A 52 -18.34 15.19 -4.31
N ALA A 53 -17.18 15.87 -4.25
CA ALA A 53 -16.43 16.00 -3.00
C ALA A 53 -16.98 17.16 -2.14
N ILE A 54 -17.46 16.85 -0.92
CA ILE A 54 -18.11 17.83 -0.03
C ILE A 54 -17.09 18.63 0.83
N SER A 55 -15.79 18.32 0.80
CA SER A 55 -14.75 19.23 1.32
C SER A 55 -13.37 18.92 0.71
N PHE A 56 -12.52 19.94 0.61
CA PHE A 56 -11.13 19.81 0.14
C PHE A 56 -10.15 20.18 1.24
N GLN A 57 -9.07 19.42 1.32
CA GLN A 57 -7.92 19.70 2.18
C GLN A 57 -6.66 19.49 1.35
N ILE A 58 -5.67 20.37 1.54
CA ILE A 58 -4.41 20.34 0.77
C ILE A 58 -3.40 19.47 1.51
N ALA A 59 -2.75 18.57 0.77
CA ALA A 59 -1.64 17.76 1.25
C ALA A 59 -0.56 17.70 0.17
N ASP A 60 0.64 18.18 0.49
CA ASP A 60 1.81 18.05 -0.36
C ASP A 60 2.57 16.78 0.01
N TYR A 61 2.53 15.79 -0.87
CA TYR A 61 3.19 14.50 -0.66
C TYR A 61 4.71 14.57 -0.78
N SER A 62 5.27 15.70 -1.21
CA SER A 62 6.71 15.98 -1.20
C SER A 62 7.19 16.60 0.12
N SER A 63 6.30 16.76 1.11
CA SER A 63 6.64 17.23 2.45
C SER A 63 6.01 16.33 3.52
N PHE A 64 6.84 15.66 4.31
CA PHE A 64 6.37 14.86 5.44
C PHE A 64 5.62 15.70 6.46
N ALA A 65 6.06 16.93 6.72
CA ALA A 65 5.36 17.86 7.60
C ALA A 65 3.93 18.14 7.10
N SER A 66 3.76 18.32 5.78
CA SER A 66 2.43 18.48 5.18
C SER A 66 1.58 17.22 5.34
N VAL A 67 2.13 16.03 5.06
CA VAL A 67 1.41 14.75 5.22
C VAL A 67 1.00 14.48 6.67
N THR A 68 1.88 14.72 7.63
CA THR A 68 1.59 14.56 9.06
C THR A 68 0.52 15.55 9.52
N SER A 69 0.62 16.82 9.13
CA SER A 69 -0.39 17.83 9.44
C SER A 69 -1.76 17.47 8.84
N PHE A 70 -1.76 16.98 7.60
CA PHE A 70 -2.96 16.51 6.92
C PHE A 70 -3.60 15.32 7.64
N ALA A 71 -2.81 14.31 8.04
CA ALA A 71 -3.30 13.16 8.79
C ALA A 71 -3.95 13.58 10.12
N ARG A 72 -3.32 14.49 10.87
CA ARG A 72 -3.83 15.02 12.14
C ARG A 72 -5.12 15.83 11.93
N SER A 73 -5.15 16.69 10.91
CA SER A 73 -6.32 17.46 10.53
C SER A 73 -7.49 16.54 10.20
N LEU A 74 -7.27 15.53 9.35
CA LEU A 74 -8.27 14.53 8.99
C LEU A 74 -8.80 13.76 10.20
N ALA A 75 -7.93 13.25 11.06
CA ALA A 75 -8.34 12.51 12.26
C ALA A 75 -9.16 13.38 13.23
N THR A 76 -8.91 14.70 13.24
CA THR A 76 -9.64 15.67 14.06
C THR A 76 -11.00 16.01 13.45
N SER A 77 -11.05 16.31 12.15
CA SER A 77 -12.28 16.72 11.46
C SER A 77 -13.20 15.55 11.10
N HIS A 78 -12.63 14.36 10.95
CA HIS A 78 -13.33 13.12 10.59
C HIS A 78 -12.88 11.99 11.53
N PRO A 79 -13.46 11.92 12.75
CA PRO A 79 -13.13 10.88 13.72
C PRO A 79 -13.57 9.47 13.26
N GLU A 80 -14.41 9.39 12.22
CA GLU A 80 -14.77 8.15 11.54
C GLU A 80 -14.33 8.19 10.07
N ILE A 81 -13.43 7.28 9.69
CA ILE A 81 -12.96 7.08 8.31
C ILE A 81 -13.21 5.61 7.92
N ASP A 82 -14.06 5.41 6.91
CA ASP A 82 -14.39 4.07 6.41
C ASP A 82 -13.39 3.61 5.36
N ILE A 83 -12.96 4.52 4.48
CA ILE A 83 -12.10 4.20 3.34
C ILE A 83 -11.04 5.28 3.17
N LEU A 84 -9.78 4.86 3.10
CA LEU A 84 -8.67 5.65 2.59
C LEU A 84 -8.29 5.13 1.19
N ALA A 85 -8.61 5.88 0.15
CA ALA A 85 -8.12 5.68 -1.20
C ALA A 85 -6.85 6.51 -1.41
N SER A 86 -5.71 5.89 -1.10
CA SER A 86 -4.38 6.49 -1.24
C SER A 86 -3.95 6.47 -2.71
N ASN A 87 -4.30 7.54 -3.42
CA ASN A 87 -4.20 7.61 -4.87
C ASN A 87 -3.18 8.65 -5.37
N ALA A 88 -2.76 9.61 -4.54
CA ALA A 88 -1.75 10.59 -4.90
C ALA A 88 -0.52 9.94 -5.56
N GLY A 89 0.03 10.57 -6.59
CA GLY A 89 1.19 9.99 -7.26
C GLY A 89 1.63 10.82 -8.44
N LEU A 90 2.86 10.59 -8.88
CA LEU A 90 3.41 11.23 -10.06
C LEU A 90 4.37 10.30 -10.80
N ALA A 91 4.52 10.55 -12.10
CA ALA A 91 5.58 9.99 -12.91
C ALA A 91 6.62 11.10 -13.14
N ALA A 92 7.73 11.08 -12.38
CA ALA A 92 8.85 12.01 -12.56
C ALA A 92 9.94 11.35 -13.42
N PRO A 93 10.15 11.77 -14.68
CA PRO A 93 11.19 11.20 -15.52
C PRO A 93 12.61 11.66 -15.11
N THR A 94 12.71 12.78 -14.41
CA THR A 94 13.98 13.41 -14.00
C THR A 94 14.21 13.25 -12.51
N PHE A 95 15.44 12.89 -12.14
CA PHE A 95 15.86 12.87 -10.74
C PHE A 95 15.75 14.29 -10.16
N SER A 96 15.08 14.41 -9.03
CA SER A 96 14.95 15.64 -8.27
C SER A 96 14.69 15.30 -6.81
N ARG A 97 15.06 16.20 -5.91
CA ARG A 97 14.83 16.03 -4.48
C ARG A 97 13.68 16.90 -3.99
N THR A 98 12.92 16.35 -3.06
CA THR A 98 11.93 17.09 -2.29
C THR A 98 12.61 18.02 -1.27
N SER A 99 11.81 18.82 -0.56
CA SER A 99 12.32 19.63 0.57
C SER A 99 12.88 18.78 1.70
N ASP A 100 12.45 17.53 1.82
CA ASP A 100 12.91 16.59 2.85
C ASP A 100 14.17 15.83 2.41
N GLY A 101 14.69 16.10 1.21
CA GLY A 101 15.95 15.54 0.71
C GLY A 101 15.82 14.17 0.01
N HIS A 102 14.60 13.65 -0.14
CA HIS A 102 14.34 12.37 -0.79
C HIS A 102 14.12 12.52 -2.29
N GLU A 103 14.45 11.49 -3.07
CA GLU A 103 14.04 11.43 -4.49
C GLU A 103 12.52 11.61 -4.61
N THR A 104 12.10 12.49 -5.52
CA THR A 104 10.72 12.99 -5.57
C THR A 104 9.69 11.90 -5.83
N ALA A 105 9.93 11.00 -6.79
CA ALA A 105 9.01 9.89 -7.04
C ALA A 105 9.00 8.90 -5.86
N LEU A 106 10.16 8.62 -5.26
CA LEU A 106 10.28 7.77 -4.08
C LEU A 106 9.44 8.30 -2.90
N GLN A 107 9.58 9.58 -2.57
CA GLN A 107 8.80 10.14 -1.46
C GLN A 107 7.30 10.18 -1.79
N VAL A 108 6.93 10.74 -2.95
CA VAL A 108 5.52 10.96 -3.31
C VAL A 108 4.77 9.65 -3.53
N ASN A 109 5.37 8.66 -4.20
CA ASN A 109 4.68 7.43 -4.55
C ASN A 109 4.76 6.34 -3.48
N TYR A 110 5.68 6.45 -2.52
CA TYR A 110 5.91 5.41 -1.52
C TYR A 110 5.96 5.94 -0.08
N LEU A 111 6.97 6.74 0.29
CA LEU A 111 7.20 7.10 1.70
C LEU A 111 6.01 7.83 2.31
N SER A 112 5.49 8.84 1.61
CA SER A 112 4.34 9.63 2.06
C SER A 112 3.02 8.83 2.09
N HIS A 113 2.86 7.83 1.22
CA HIS A 113 1.71 6.91 1.27
C HIS A 113 1.74 6.04 2.51
N ILE A 114 2.90 5.45 2.81
CA ILE A 114 3.07 4.61 3.99
C ILE A 114 2.92 5.43 5.27
N LEU A 115 3.49 6.64 5.32
CA LEU A 115 3.34 7.56 6.44
C LEU A 115 1.87 7.87 6.71
N LEU A 116 1.14 8.37 5.70
CA LEU A 116 -0.28 8.71 5.86
C LEU A 116 -1.11 7.50 6.30
N ALA A 117 -0.87 6.34 5.68
CA ALA A 117 -1.58 5.13 6.03
C ALA A 117 -1.37 4.75 7.49
N ILE A 118 -0.12 4.76 7.97
CA ILE A 118 0.21 4.45 9.36
C ILE A 118 -0.47 5.44 10.31
N LEU A 119 -0.36 6.75 10.06
CA LEU A 119 -0.93 7.78 10.94
C LEU A 119 -2.47 7.71 11.03
N LEU A 120 -3.15 7.27 9.96
CA LEU A 120 -4.60 7.11 9.96
C LEU A 120 -5.08 5.73 10.45
N LEU A 121 -4.18 4.77 10.70
CA LEU A 121 -4.57 3.44 11.18
C LEU A 121 -5.42 3.49 12.46
N PRO A 122 -5.09 4.26 13.52
CA PRO A 122 -5.91 4.33 14.72
C PRO A 122 -7.37 4.68 14.43
N THR A 123 -7.60 5.71 13.60
CA THR A 123 -8.94 6.16 13.19
C THR A 123 -9.67 5.10 12.37
N LEU A 124 -9.00 4.51 11.37
CA LEU A 124 -9.56 3.44 10.54
C LEU A 124 -9.92 2.19 11.36
N ILE A 125 -9.06 1.80 12.31
CA ILE A 125 -9.29 0.66 13.21
C ILE A 125 -10.47 0.93 14.12
N SER A 126 -10.53 2.13 14.73
CA SER A 126 -11.65 2.54 15.58
C SER A 126 -12.97 2.50 14.82
N THR A 127 -13.02 3.14 13.64
CA THR A 127 -14.20 3.18 12.77
C THR A 127 -14.67 1.77 12.40
N GLY A 128 -13.75 0.91 11.94
CA GLY A 128 -14.12 -0.43 11.53
C GLY A 128 -14.52 -1.37 12.67
N LYS A 129 -14.30 -0.99 13.95
CA LYS A 129 -14.87 -1.68 15.12
C LYS A 129 -16.33 -1.29 15.37
N THR A 130 -16.74 -0.06 15.03
CA THR A 130 -18.11 0.45 15.21
C THR A 130 -19.03 0.14 14.02
N ARG A 131 -18.46 -0.07 12.83
CA ARG A 131 -19.20 -0.33 11.59
C ARG A 131 -19.55 -1.81 11.40
N THR A 132 -20.58 -2.07 10.59
CA THR A 132 -21.00 -3.43 10.18
C THR A 132 -19.98 -4.12 9.26
N SER A 133 -19.15 -3.33 8.59
CA SER A 133 -18.05 -3.76 7.74
C SER A 133 -16.75 -3.10 8.20
N PRO A 134 -15.60 -3.77 8.05
CA PRO A 134 -14.33 -3.20 8.49
C PRO A 134 -13.91 -2.05 7.56
N SER A 135 -13.16 -1.07 8.07
CA SER A 135 -12.58 -0.01 7.25
C SER A 135 -11.55 -0.56 6.26
N ARG A 136 -11.19 0.22 5.24
CA ARG A 136 -10.32 -0.19 4.13
C ARG A 136 -9.26 0.87 3.82
N ILE A 137 -8.07 0.40 3.47
CA ILE A 137 -7.06 1.19 2.79
C ILE A 137 -6.88 0.60 1.40
N VAL A 138 -6.95 1.43 0.38
CA VAL A 138 -6.71 1.06 -1.02
C VAL A 138 -5.55 1.94 -1.51
N PHE A 139 -4.52 1.32 -2.06
CA PHE A 139 -3.38 2.02 -2.62
C PHE A 139 -3.42 1.93 -4.15
N THR A 140 -3.24 3.06 -4.82
CA THR A 140 -3.08 3.10 -6.27
C THR A 140 -1.63 2.78 -6.63
N SER A 141 -1.41 1.54 -7.09
CA SER A 141 -0.13 1.11 -7.66
C SER A 141 -0.12 1.24 -9.20
N SER A 142 0.73 0.49 -9.89
CA SER A 142 0.77 0.43 -11.35
C SER A 142 1.42 -0.87 -11.82
N MET A 143 0.92 -1.46 -12.91
CA MET A 143 1.57 -2.63 -13.51
C MET A 143 3.04 -2.38 -13.94
N ALA A 144 3.49 -1.12 -14.00
CA ALA A 144 4.90 -0.80 -14.23
C ALA A 144 5.86 -1.45 -13.22
N TYR A 145 5.40 -1.85 -12.02
CA TYR A 145 6.25 -2.64 -11.11
C TYR A 145 6.55 -4.04 -11.65
N LEU A 146 5.72 -4.59 -12.54
CA LEU A 146 5.94 -5.90 -13.17
C LEU A 146 7.10 -5.83 -14.18
N ASP A 147 7.40 -4.66 -14.73
CA ASP A 147 8.51 -4.46 -15.68
C ASP A 147 9.86 -4.28 -14.96
N VAL A 148 9.89 -4.29 -13.63
CA VAL A 148 11.13 -4.25 -12.84
C VAL A 148 11.85 -5.60 -12.94
N GLN A 149 13.12 -5.56 -13.35
CA GLN A 149 13.98 -6.72 -13.50
C GLN A 149 15.19 -6.59 -12.57
N ALA A 150 15.88 -7.71 -12.31
CA ALA A 150 17.07 -7.71 -11.46
C ALA A 150 18.15 -6.74 -11.98
N ALA A 151 18.28 -6.57 -13.31
CA ALA A 151 19.22 -5.65 -13.93
C ALA A 151 18.93 -4.15 -13.65
N HIS A 152 17.71 -3.81 -13.20
CA HIS A 152 17.35 -2.44 -12.82
C HIS A 152 17.74 -2.12 -11.37
N ILE A 153 18.00 -3.15 -10.57
CA ILE A 153 18.30 -3.04 -9.15
C ILE A 153 19.82 -3.01 -8.97
N PRO A 154 20.36 -2.01 -8.25
CA PRO A 154 21.80 -1.96 -7.98
C PRO A 154 22.28 -3.24 -7.28
N SER A 155 23.45 -3.76 -7.68
CA SER A 155 23.99 -5.03 -7.14
C SER A 155 24.33 -4.99 -5.64
N THR A 156 24.37 -3.79 -5.05
CA THR A 156 24.50 -3.58 -3.60
C THR A 156 23.22 -3.93 -2.83
N VAL A 157 22.08 -4.04 -3.52
CA VAL A 157 20.78 -4.39 -2.94
C VAL A 157 20.52 -5.89 -3.12
N PRO A 158 20.00 -6.61 -2.10
CA PRO A 158 19.72 -6.16 -0.73
C PRO A 158 20.88 -6.43 0.24
N ALA A 159 22.06 -6.83 -0.23
CA ALA A 159 23.14 -7.28 0.64
C ALA A 159 23.71 -6.15 1.54
N LYS A 160 23.81 -4.93 1.00
CA LYS A 160 24.44 -3.77 1.66
C LYS A 160 23.46 -2.64 1.92
N LEU A 161 22.58 -2.35 0.96
CA LEU A 161 21.62 -1.25 1.01
C LEU A 161 20.19 -1.75 0.89
N SER A 162 19.24 -1.00 1.44
CA SER A 162 17.85 -1.09 1.03
C SER A 162 17.69 -0.56 -0.41
N LEU A 163 16.63 -0.97 -1.11
CA LEU A 163 16.35 -0.38 -2.42
C LEU A 163 15.96 1.09 -2.26
N ARG A 164 15.24 1.47 -1.19
CA ARG A 164 14.96 2.88 -0.89
C ARG A 164 16.25 3.70 -0.87
N GLU A 165 17.24 3.30 -0.07
CA GLU A 165 18.54 3.98 0.03
C GLU A 165 19.23 4.09 -1.33
N ALA A 166 19.20 3.00 -2.10
CA ALA A 166 19.82 2.97 -3.41
C ALA A 166 19.16 3.96 -4.40
N LEU A 167 17.85 4.19 -4.28
CA LEU A 167 17.12 5.14 -5.13
C LEU A 167 17.35 6.62 -4.79
N GLU A 168 17.99 6.93 -3.66
CA GLU A 168 18.37 8.32 -3.31
C GLU A 168 19.60 8.83 -4.09
N ASP A 169 20.35 7.91 -4.70
CA ASP A 169 21.55 8.20 -5.47
C ASP A 169 21.20 8.49 -6.94
N PRO A 170 21.50 9.70 -7.47
CA PRO A 170 21.26 10.01 -8.88
C PRO A 170 21.99 9.08 -9.85
N ALA A 171 23.10 8.43 -9.45
CA ALA A 171 23.80 7.45 -10.28
C ALA A 171 22.97 6.16 -10.51
N ASN A 172 22.06 5.85 -9.60
CA ASN A 172 21.16 4.70 -9.70
C ASN A 172 19.85 5.03 -10.43
N HIS A 173 19.55 6.31 -10.69
CA HIS A 173 18.29 6.74 -11.30
C HIS A 173 18.09 6.11 -12.69
N LYS A 174 16.98 5.40 -12.87
CA LYS A 174 16.61 4.76 -14.16
C LYS A 174 15.36 5.43 -14.73
N LYS A 175 15.52 6.38 -15.66
CA LYS A 175 14.41 7.17 -16.25
C LYS A 175 13.14 6.37 -16.59
N LEU A 176 13.28 5.19 -17.21
CA LEU A 176 12.14 4.36 -17.62
C LEU A 176 11.59 3.47 -16.49
N PHE A 177 12.40 3.12 -15.49
CA PHE A 177 12.06 2.12 -14.47
C PHE A 177 11.91 2.69 -13.06
N GLN A 178 12.28 3.95 -12.83
CA GLN A 178 12.19 4.61 -11.53
C GLN A 178 10.77 4.55 -10.99
N TYR A 179 9.79 4.92 -11.81
CA TYR A 179 8.38 4.83 -11.46
C TYR A 179 7.97 3.40 -11.08
N GLY A 180 8.37 2.40 -11.89
CA GLY A 180 8.14 0.99 -11.61
C GLY A 180 8.74 0.53 -10.28
N MET A 181 9.97 0.95 -9.97
CA MET A 181 10.65 0.64 -8.70
C MET A 181 9.93 1.28 -7.50
N THR A 182 9.47 2.54 -7.61
CA THR A 182 8.68 3.17 -6.52
C THR A 182 7.35 2.46 -6.29
N LYS A 183 6.69 1.98 -7.36
CA LYS A 183 5.45 1.20 -7.24
C LYS A 183 5.69 -0.23 -6.74
N MET A 184 6.85 -0.82 -7.03
CA MET A 184 7.28 -2.08 -6.42
C MET A 184 7.50 -1.93 -4.91
N LEU A 185 8.21 -0.88 -4.49
CA LEU A 185 8.40 -0.54 -3.08
C LEU A 185 7.06 -0.29 -2.37
N LEU A 186 6.11 0.39 -3.03
CA LEU A 186 4.76 0.51 -2.50
C LEU A 186 4.11 -0.86 -2.26
N GLN A 187 4.25 -1.82 -3.18
CA GLN A 187 3.74 -3.18 -2.98
C GLN A 187 4.40 -3.86 -1.78
N THR A 188 5.73 -3.81 -1.66
CA THR A 188 6.44 -4.42 -0.52
C THR A 188 6.01 -3.77 0.81
N GLY A 189 5.88 -2.45 0.86
CA GLY A 189 5.39 -1.74 2.05
C GLY A 189 3.97 -2.14 2.43
N ILE A 190 3.05 -2.26 1.47
CA ILE A 190 1.68 -2.73 1.71
C ILE A 190 1.68 -4.15 2.29
N GLN A 191 2.49 -5.05 1.71
CA GLN A 191 2.61 -6.43 2.20
C GLN A 191 3.11 -6.46 3.65
N ASN A 192 4.13 -5.66 3.98
CA ASN A 192 4.71 -5.64 5.31
C ASN A 192 3.83 -4.93 6.36
N LEU A 193 3.16 -3.84 5.99
CA LEU A 193 2.15 -3.19 6.84
C LEU A 193 1.00 -4.17 7.17
N THR A 194 0.53 -4.89 6.15
CA THR A 194 -0.49 -5.93 6.30
C THR A 194 0.00 -7.06 7.21
N ARG A 195 1.24 -7.54 7.04
CA ARG A 195 1.84 -8.57 7.91
C ARG A 195 1.94 -8.11 9.37
N SER A 196 2.30 -6.84 9.59
CA SER A 196 2.37 -6.25 10.93
C SER A 196 1.00 -6.29 11.63
N TRP A 197 -0.08 -6.00 10.90
CA TRP A 197 -1.46 -6.17 11.39
C TRP A 197 -1.80 -7.62 11.75
N TRP A 198 -1.45 -8.59 10.89
CA TRP A 198 -1.80 -9.99 11.14
C TRP A 198 -1.00 -10.63 12.29
N ARG A 199 0.25 -10.23 12.49
CA ARG A 199 1.10 -10.78 13.57
C ARG A 199 0.55 -10.45 14.96
N GLY A 200 0.08 -9.23 15.20
CA GLY A 200 -0.56 -8.89 16.48
C GLY A 200 -2.03 -9.30 16.60
N HIS A 201 -2.58 -9.94 15.57
CA HIS A 201 -3.92 -10.52 15.62
C HIS A 201 -3.93 -11.95 15.04
N PRO A 202 -3.32 -12.95 15.70
CA PRO A 202 -3.37 -14.34 15.24
C PRO A 202 -4.82 -14.85 15.14
N ARG A 203 -5.13 -15.74 14.18
CA ARG A 203 -6.43 -16.46 14.20
C ARG A 203 -6.39 -17.49 15.34
N ARG A 204 -7.44 -17.55 16.17
CA ARG A 204 -7.70 -18.75 16.99
C ARG A 204 -8.03 -19.91 16.04
N GLY A 205 -7.11 -20.86 15.90
CA GLY A 205 -7.26 -22.06 15.06
C GLY A 205 -5.91 -22.57 14.56
N ARG A 206 -5.50 -23.75 15.02
CA ARG A 206 -4.18 -24.36 14.80
C ARG A 206 -3.92 -24.65 13.32
N GLY A 207 -2.68 -24.35 12.90
CA GLY A 207 -1.90 -25.24 12.04
C GLY A 207 -2.14 -25.15 10.53
N ARG A 208 -1.01 -25.15 9.82
CA ARG A 208 -0.84 -25.43 8.38
C ARG A 208 -1.13 -24.23 7.48
N TRP A 209 -0.05 -23.71 6.88
CA TRP A 209 -0.07 -22.86 5.69
C TRP A 209 -1.11 -23.38 4.70
N PHE A 210 -2.22 -22.66 4.51
CA PHE A 210 -3.30 -23.10 3.63
C PHE A 210 -3.85 -21.97 2.75
N ARG A 211 -4.07 -22.37 1.49
CA ARG A 211 -4.69 -21.60 0.39
C ARG A 211 -6.06 -21.05 0.79
N PRO A 212 -6.39 -19.77 0.53
CA PRO A 212 -7.69 -19.24 0.89
C PRO A 212 -8.72 -19.47 -0.24
N ARG A 213 -9.72 -20.32 0.02
CA ARG A 213 -10.98 -20.34 -0.76
C ARG A 213 -12.17 -19.70 -0.03
N HIS A 214 -12.06 -19.34 1.26
CA HIS A 214 -13.16 -18.65 1.98
C HIS A 214 -12.68 -17.59 2.98
N TRP A 215 -13.41 -16.47 3.02
CA TRP A 215 -13.20 -15.27 3.83
C TRP A 215 -13.57 -15.50 5.30
N GLY A 216 -12.88 -14.84 6.23
CA GLY A 216 -13.34 -14.74 7.62
C GLY A 216 -13.58 -13.29 8.00
N ARG A 217 -14.75 -13.03 8.57
CA ARG A 217 -15.20 -11.73 9.09
C ARG A 217 -14.33 -11.33 10.29
N ARG A 218 -13.51 -10.28 10.16
CA ARG A 218 -12.89 -9.60 11.32
C ARG A 218 -13.42 -8.18 11.42
N ARG A 219 -13.76 -7.73 12.61
CA ARG A 219 -14.12 -6.33 12.93
C ARG A 219 -12.81 -5.51 13.06
N GLY A 220 -12.76 -4.27 12.55
CA GLY A 220 -11.54 -3.43 12.53
C GLY A 220 -11.16 -2.97 11.12
N VAL A 221 -9.91 -3.14 10.68
CA VAL A 221 -9.50 -2.84 9.29
C VAL A 221 -9.31 -4.13 8.51
N GLY A 222 -9.82 -4.16 7.28
CA GLY A 222 -9.54 -5.23 6.33
C GLY A 222 -8.55 -4.75 5.28
N PHE A 223 -7.41 -5.42 5.19
CA PHE A 223 -6.55 -5.32 4.02
C PHE A 223 -7.08 -6.31 2.99
N TRP A 224 -7.42 -5.85 1.79
CA TRP A 224 -7.77 -6.77 0.72
C TRP A 224 -6.52 -7.58 0.39
N LYS A 225 -6.61 -8.90 0.54
CA LYS A 225 -5.70 -9.82 -0.15
C LYS A 225 -6.12 -9.80 -1.61
N ASN A 226 -5.77 -8.72 -2.33
CA ASN A 226 -5.59 -8.88 -3.75
C ASN A 226 -4.50 -9.94 -3.94
N ASP A 227 -4.49 -10.60 -5.08
CA ASP A 227 -3.45 -11.53 -5.47
C ASP A 227 -2.03 -10.96 -5.22
N LEU A 228 -1.87 -9.63 -5.13
CA LEU A 228 -0.76 -8.85 -4.55
C LEU A 228 -0.02 -9.41 -3.33
N LEU A 229 -0.64 -10.16 -2.40
CA LEU A 229 0.10 -10.80 -1.28
C LEU A 229 0.88 -12.06 -1.71
N ASN A 230 0.60 -12.58 -2.90
CA ASN A 230 1.26 -13.72 -3.55
C ASN A 230 1.86 -13.33 -4.93
N GLU A 231 1.64 -12.11 -5.42
CA GLU A 231 2.28 -11.62 -6.64
C GLU A 231 3.73 -11.27 -6.34
N GLU A 232 4.58 -12.26 -6.53
CA GLU A 232 5.99 -12.03 -6.80
C GLU A 232 6.09 -11.10 -8.02
N VAL A 233 7.07 -10.19 -8.01
CA VAL A 233 7.44 -9.50 -9.25
C VAL A 233 7.95 -10.60 -10.18
N PRO A 234 7.23 -10.93 -11.27
CA PRO A 234 7.48 -12.15 -12.03
C PRO A 234 8.88 -12.17 -12.65
N ASN A 235 9.49 -11.00 -12.79
CA ASN A 235 10.82 -10.79 -13.34
C ASN A 235 11.92 -10.64 -12.28
N LEU A 236 11.62 -10.92 -11.01
CA LEU A 236 12.60 -11.02 -9.92
C LEU A 236 12.55 -12.42 -9.32
N GLU A 237 13.72 -12.96 -9.01
CA GLU A 237 13.79 -14.17 -8.21
C GLU A 237 13.10 -13.95 -6.86
N ARG A 238 12.25 -14.90 -6.46
CA ARG A 238 11.49 -14.86 -5.21
C ARG A 238 12.34 -14.49 -4.00
N GLY A 239 13.53 -15.10 -3.89
CA GLY A 239 14.45 -14.84 -2.78
C GLY A 239 14.98 -13.40 -2.77
N MET A 240 15.27 -12.83 -3.94
CA MET A 240 15.69 -11.44 -4.09
C MET A 240 14.57 -10.49 -3.68
N PHE A 241 13.34 -10.71 -4.17
CA PHE A 241 12.19 -9.89 -3.81
C PHE A 241 11.89 -9.92 -2.30
N GLU A 242 11.91 -11.10 -1.68
CA GLU A 242 11.71 -11.24 -0.23
C GLU A 242 12.79 -10.53 0.58
N ALA A 243 14.06 -10.61 0.15
CA ALA A 243 15.18 -9.96 0.82
C ALA A 243 15.12 -8.42 0.68
N ILE A 244 14.76 -7.90 -0.48
CA ILE A 244 14.48 -6.47 -0.72
C ILE A 244 13.34 -6.01 0.19
N SER A 245 12.19 -6.70 0.10
CA SER A 245 10.97 -6.39 0.86
C SER A 245 11.23 -6.32 2.37
N LYS A 246 12.03 -7.24 2.91
CA LYS A 246 12.38 -7.23 4.34
C LYS A 246 13.27 -6.03 4.70
N ARG A 247 14.39 -5.84 3.99
CA ARG A 247 15.37 -4.80 4.32
C ARG A 247 14.78 -3.40 4.14
N ASP A 248 14.04 -3.18 3.04
CA ASP A 248 13.35 -1.91 2.81
C ASP A 248 12.35 -1.59 3.90
N TRP A 249 11.61 -2.58 4.40
CA TRP A 249 10.63 -2.32 5.44
C TRP A 249 11.25 -1.87 6.75
N GLU A 250 12.34 -2.50 7.19
CA GLU A 250 13.07 -2.12 8.41
C GLU A 250 13.61 -0.69 8.30
N ASP A 251 14.21 -0.37 7.15
CA ASP A 251 14.77 0.93 6.83
C ASP A 251 13.68 2.04 6.73
N VAL A 252 12.58 1.77 6.03
CA VAL A 252 11.45 2.72 5.92
C VAL A 252 10.79 2.98 7.26
N VAL A 253 10.61 1.96 8.11
CA VAL A 253 10.07 2.17 9.45
C VAL A 253 11.00 3.05 10.28
N GLY A 254 12.31 2.78 10.27
CA GLY A 254 13.28 3.60 11.01
C GLY A 254 13.30 5.05 10.54
N LEU A 255 13.24 5.28 9.21
CA LEU A 255 13.13 6.62 8.64
C LEU A 255 11.85 7.33 9.10
N LEU A 256 10.69 6.67 8.98
CA LEU A 256 9.41 7.29 9.31
C LEU A 256 9.24 7.53 10.83
N GLU A 257 9.85 6.70 11.68
CA GLU A 257 9.93 6.94 13.12
C GLU A 257 10.78 8.18 13.46
N GLY A 258 11.83 8.45 12.68
CA GLY A 258 12.62 9.68 12.79
C GLY A 258 11.87 10.93 12.33
N VAL A 259 10.94 10.78 11.38
CA VAL A 259 10.08 11.85 10.86
C VAL A 259 8.92 12.16 11.81
N GLU A 260 8.21 11.13 12.28
CA GLU A 260 7.06 11.25 13.17
C GLU A 260 7.10 10.10 14.21
N PRO A 261 7.52 10.38 15.46
CA PRO A 261 7.65 9.36 16.49
C PRO A 261 6.37 8.56 16.79
N GLU A 262 5.19 9.10 16.47
CA GLU A 262 3.92 8.37 16.59
C GLU A 262 3.88 7.10 15.73
N VAL A 263 4.61 7.05 14.61
CA VAL A 263 4.71 5.87 13.73
C VAL A 263 5.11 4.62 14.52
N GLY A 264 6.16 4.73 15.34
CA GLY A 264 6.67 3.61 16.13
C GLY A 264 5.68 3.15 17.19
N ARG A 265 4.95 4.10 17.81
CA ARG A 265 3.89 3.79 18.77
C ARG A 265 2.73 3.04 18.12
N ILE A 266 2.28 3.50 16.94
CA ILE A 266 1.19 2.86 16.19
C ILE A 266 1.60 1.44 15.78
N LEU A 267 2.76 1.28 15.14
CA LEU A 267 3.25 -0.04 14.72
C LEU A 267 3.57 -0.96 15.90
N GLY A 268 3.99 -0.41 17.03
CA GLY A 268 4.15 -1.13 18.30
C GLY A 268 2.81 -1.65 18.83
N ALA A 269 1.79 -0.80 18.89
CA ALA A 269 0.44 -1.18 19.33
C ALA A 269 -0.18 -2.26 18.42
N LEU A 270 0.08 -2.21 17.11
CA LEU A 270 -0.34 -3.27 16.19
C LEU A 270 0.26 -4.63 16.52
N ARG A 271 1.47 -4.67 17.09
CA ARG A 271 2.15 -5.91 17.49
C ARG A 271 1.71 -6.38 18.88
N GLY A 272 1.49 -5.45 19.81
CA GLY A 272 1.15 -5.72 21.22
C GLY A 272 -0.31 -6.10 21.49
N GLN A 273 -1.27 -5.78 20.61
CA GLN A 273 -2.69 -6.15 20.80
C GLN A 273 -3.00 -7.66 20.76
N GLY A 274 -1.97 -8.51 20.60
CA GLY A 274 -2.06 -9.96 20.73
C GLY A 274 -1.91 -10.49 22.17
N ASP A 275 -1.33 -9.69 23.08
CA ASP A 275 -0.87 -10.16 24.41
C ASP A 275 -1.81 -9.76 25.58
N GLU A 276 -2.71 -8.79 25.40
CA GLU A 276 -3.61 -8.32 26.47
C GLU A 276 -4.87 -9.17 26.70
N ARG A 277 -4.86 -10.45 26.35
CA ARG A 277 -5.95 -11.38 26.71
C ARG A 277 -5.35 -12.73 27.12
N GLY A 278 -5.32 -12.93 28.44
CA GLY A 278 -4.83 -14.14 29.12
C GLY A 278 -5.52 -15.45 28.73
#